data_AF-A0A015J9V9-F1
#
_entry.id   AF-A0A015J9V9-F1
#
_cell.length_a   1.000
_cell.length_b   1.000
_cell.length_c   1.000
_cell.angle_alpha   90.00
_cell.angle_beta   90.00
_cell.angle_gamma   90.00
#
_symmetry.space_group_name_H-M   'P 1'
#
loop_
_entity.id
_entity.type
_entity.pdbx_description
1 polymer ?
#
loop_
_entity_poly.entity_id
_entity_poly.type
_entity_poly.pdbx_seq_one_letter_code
_entity_poly.pdbx_strand_id
1 'polypeptide(L)'
;MSSSIEIDFLSQRAWEVRNIYLLIKNESFLTKKQSNMVCMFFYSDIAQRLSYNLTHFQSNYIIIILGLLIYCMITNPYLLFAIIFIMFGLHFIRKMPPDQPLVFGQYVLTQKQLYTGLIIISIPLLWISSLGSTIFWIVGASGTLILGHAAFLEPGVDSGFASTADQV
;
A
#
# COMPACT_ATOMS: atom_id res chain seq x y z
N MET A 1 -55.50 48.63 11.53
CA MET A 1 -55.35 47.79 12.74
C MET A 1 -55.18 46.31 12.42
N SER A 2 -55.80 45.77 11.36
CA SER A 2 -55.64 44.36 10.96
C SER A 2 -54.25 43.99 10.40
N SER A 3 -53.56 44.90 9.70
CA SER A 3 -52.27 44.62 9.06
C SER A 3 -51.09 44.50 10.03
N SER A 4 -51.08 45.24 11.14
CA SER A 4 -49.99 45.20 12.13
C SER A 4 -49.94 43.87 12.89
N ILE A 5 -51.10 43.28 13.20
CA ILE A 5 -51.20 41.99 13.90
C ILE A 5 -50.64 40.85 13.04
N GLU A 6 -50.86 40.90 11.73
CA GLU A 6 -50.36 39.89 10.80
C GLU A 6 -48.83 39.96 10.63
N ILE A 7 -48.26 41.17 10.61
CA ILE A 7 -46.80 41.35 10.55
C ILE A 7 -46.11 40.86 11.83
N ASP A 8 -46.69 41.12 13.01
CA ASP A 8 -46.16 40.61 14.28
C ASP A 8 -46.24 39.08 14.36
N PHE A 9 -47.33 38.49 13.84
CA PHE A 9 -47.48 37.04 13.74
C PHE A 9 -46.45 36.40 12.80
N LEU A 10 -46.23 36.99 11.62
CA LEU A 10 -45.24 36.49 10.65
C LEU A 10 -43.80 36.62 11.19
N SER A 11 -43.50 37.71 11.91
CA SER A 11 -42.20 37.93 12.55
C SER A 11 -41.91 36.89 13.64
N GLN A 12 -42.90 36.56 14.49
CA GLN A 12 -42.81 35.49 15.49
C GLN A 12 -42.46 34.14 14.85
N ARG A 13 -43.19 33.72 13.81
CA ARG A 13 -42.93 32.44 13.13
C ARG A 13 -41.57 32.42 12.41
N ALA A 14 -41.16 33.55 11.83
CA ALA A 14 -39.84 33.68 11.21
C ALA A 14 -38.71 33.53 12.23
N TRP A 15 -38.88 34.07 13.45
CA TRP A 15 -37.92 33.92 14.54
C TRP A 15 -37.84 32.47 15.03
N GLU A 16 -38.97 31.79 15.18
CA GLU A 16 -39.01 30.36 15.56
C GLU A 16 -38.29 29.47 14.54
N VAL A 17 -38.59 29.64 13.25
CA VAL A 17 -37.94 28.86 12.17
C VAL A 17 -36.44 29.13 12.15
N ARG A 18 -36.01 30.38 12.34
CA ARG A 18 -34.60 30.74 12.42
C ARG A 18 -33.92 30.09 13.62
N ASN A 19 -34.57 30.07 14.78
CA ASN A 19 -34.01 29.47 15.99
C ASN A 19 -33.87 27.95 15.85
N ILE A 20 -34.89 27.29 15.30
CA ILE A 20 -34.85 25.85 15.00
C ILE A 20 -33.75 25.53 13.97
N TYR A 21 -33.60 26.35 12.92
CA TYR A 21 -32.53 26.17 11.94
C TYR A 21 -31.13 26.27 12.56
N LEU A 22 -30.92 27.24 13.46
CA LEU A 22 -29.65 27.40 14.16
C LEU A 22 -29.34 26.22 15.09
N LEU A 23 -30.35 25.70 15.78
CA LEU A 23 -30.22 24.52 16.64
C LEU A 23 -29.83 23.27 15.82
N ILE A 24 -30.55 23.00 14.72
CA ILE A 24 -30.26 21.86 13.83
C ILE A 24 -28.87 22.00 13.19
N LYS A 25 -28.48 23.22 12.79
CA LYS A 25 -27.17 23.48 12.20
C LYS A 25 -26.03 23.26 13.21
N ASN A 26 -26.24 23.58 14.49
CA ASN A 26 -25.25 23.32 15.53
C ASN A 26 -25.12 21.83 15.84
N GLU A 27 -26.24 21.12 16.03
CA GLU A 27 -26.25 19.67 16.26
C GLU A 27 -25.58 18.90 15.11
N SER A 28 -25.87 19.26 13.85
CA SER A 28 -25.22 18.67 12.68
C SER A 28 -23.73 19.02 12.58
N PHE A 29 -23.30 20.18 13.09
CA PHE A 29 -21.89 20.55 13.16
C PHE A 29 -21.15 19.77 14.26
N LEU A 30 -21.75 19.63 15.44
CA LEU A 30 -21.20 18.89 16.58
C LEU A 30 -21.06 17.40 16.26
N THR A 31 -22.10 16.79 15.67
CA THR A 31 -22.05 15.39 15.23
C THR A 31 -20.99 15.16 14.15
N LYS A 32 -20.83 16.09 13.19
CA LYS A 32 -19.77 16.00 12.17
C LYS A 32 -18.38 16.19 12.76
N LYS A 33 -18.20 17.11 13.71
CA LYS A 33 -16.93 17.33 14.40
C LYS A 33 -16.55 16.14 15.28
N GLN A 34 -17.51 15.57 16.00
CA GLN A 34 -17.31 14.39 16.83
C GLN A 34 -17.02 13.16 15.97
N SER A 35 -17.72 12.96 14.87
CA SER A 35 -17.43 11.87 13.91
C SER A 35 -16.02 12.00 13.31
N ASN A 36 -15.63 13.20 12.86
CA ASN A 36 -14.28 13.43 12.33
C ASN A 36 -13.19 13.22 13.37
N MET A 37 -13.43 13.63 14.63
CA MET A 37 -12.49 13.43 15.74
C MET A 37 -12.36 11.95 16.11
N VAL A 38 -13.47 11.21 16.18
CA VAL A 38 -13.48 9.77 16.45
C VAL A 38 -12.81 9.00 15.31
N CYS A 39 -13.06 9.36 14.05
CA CYS A 39 -12.41 8.73 12.90
C CYS A 39 -10.90 8.98 12.91
N MET A 40 -10.48 10.18 13.33
CA MET A 40 -9.07 10.53 13.46
C MET A 40 -8.38 9.79 14.62
N PHE A 41 -9.03 9.69 15.79
CA PHE A 41 -8.53 8.89 16.93
C PHE A 41 -8.49 7.39 16.63
N PHE A 42 -9.53 6.87 15.98
CA PHE A 42 -9.60 5.46 15.58
C PHE A 42 -8.48 5.12 14.58
N TYR A 43 -8.20 6.00 13.62
CA TYR A 43 -7.09 5.83 12.69
C TYR A 43 -5.73 5.83 13.42
N SER A 44 -5.51 6.75 14.36
CA SER A 44 -4.24 6.79 15.12
C SER A 44 -4.04 5.55 15.98
N ASP A 45 -5.07 5.07 16.67
CA ASP A 45 -4.98 3.88 17.52
C ASP A 45 -4.74 2.62 16.70
N ILE A 46 -5.41 2.46 15.56
CA ILE A 46 -5.18 1.33 14.65
C ILE A 46 -3.79 1.41 14.02
N ALA A 47 -3.36 2.59 13.57
CA ALA A 47 -2.03 2.76 13.00
C ALA A 47 -0.93 2.43 14.01
N GLN A 48 -1.12 2.80 15.28
CA GLN A 48 -0.18 2.52 16.36
C GLN A 48 -0.14 1.02 16.69
N ARG A 49 -1.31 0.35 16.76
CA ARG A 49 -1.41 -1.11 16.92
C ARG A 49 -0.77 -1.86 15.75
N LEU A 50 -1.02 -1.42 14.52
CA LEU A 50 -0.45 -2.00 13.32
C LEU A 50 1.08 -1.85 13.28
N SER A 51 1.60 -0.66 13.56
CA SER A 51 3.04 -0.39 13.59
C SER A 51 3.76 -1.26 14.64
N TYR A 52 3.16 -1.40 15.83
CA TYR A 52 3.68 -2.28 16.87
C TYR A 52 3.70 -3.75 16.43
N ASN A 53 2.56 -4.27 15.95
CA ASN A 53 2.45 -5.67 15.53
C ASN A 53 3.35 -6.00 14.33
N LEU A 54 3.51 -5.07 13.37
CA LEU A 54 4.41 -5.22 12.23
C LEU A 54 5.88 -5.31 12.66
N THR A 55 6.28 -4.50 13.63
CA THR A 55 7.66 -4.48 14.15
C THR A 55 7.93 -5.69 15.04
N HIS A 56 6.98 -6.07 15.90
CA HIS A 56 7.13 -7.20 16.81
C HIS A 56 7.21 -8.55 16.08
N PHE A 57 6.38 -8.77 15.05
CA PHE A 57 6.33 -10.03 14.29
C PHE A 57 7.03 -9.95 12.92
N GLN A 58 7.93 -8.98 12.72
CA GLN A 58 8.60 -8.73 11.43
C GLN A 58 9.22 -10.00 10.82
N SER A 59 9.88 -10.84 11.62
CA SER A 59 10.52 -12.08 11.14
C SER A 59 9.51 -13.08 10.58
N ASN A 60 8.36 -13.26 11.24
CA ASN A 60 7.30 -14.14 10.76
C ASN A 60 6.73 -13.65 9.43
N TYR A 61 6.55 -12.35 9.28
CA TYR A 61 6.08 -11.76 8.03
C TYR A 61 7.10 -11.93 6.90
N ILE A 62 8.40 -11.78 7.18
CA ILE A 62 9.46 -12.03 6.19
C ILE A 62 9.41 -13.47 5.69
N ILE A 63 9.21 -14.46 6.59
CA ILE A 63 9.12 -15.88 6.21
C ILE A 63 7.90 -16.12 5.31
N ILE A 64 6.74 -15.53 5.63
CA ILE A 64 5.53 -15.66 4.82
C ILE A 64 5.74 -15.03 3.43
N ILE A 65 6.32 -13.83 3.36
CA ILE A 65 6.63 -13.16 2.09
C ILE A 65 7.62 -14.00 1.27
N LEU A 66 8.65 -14.55 1.89
CA LEU A 66 9.63 -15.40 1.22
C LEU A 66 8.98 -16.69 0.69
N GLY A 67 8.10 -17.31 1.47
CA GLY A 67 7.32 -18.47 1.05
C GLY A 67 6.41 -18.16 -0.14
N LEU A 68 5.69 -17.02 -0.11
CA LEU A 68 4.88 -16.53 -1.23
C LEU A 68 5.73 -16.24 -2.48
N LEU A 69 6.93 -15.69 -2.31
CA LEU A 69 7.85 -15.42 -3.42
C LEU A 69 8.29 -16.73 -4.09
N ILE A 70 8.70 -17.73 -3.30
CA ILE A 70 9.04 -19.06 -3.80
C ILE A 70 7.83 -19.71 -4.48
N TYR A 71 6.65 -19.61 -3.88
CA TYR A 71 5.41 -20.13 -4.46
C TYR A 71 5.10 -19.51 -5.83
N CYS A 72 5.24 -18.19 -5.98
CA CYS A 72 5.08 -17.50 -7.26
C CYS A 72 6.11 -17.95 -8.30
N MET A 73 7.36 -18.20 -7.89
CA MET A 73 8.40 -18.71 -8.79
C MET A 73 8.12 -20.13 -9.28
N ILE A 74 7.57 -21.00 -8.43
CA ILE A 74 7.22 -22.39 -8.80
C ILE A 74 5.97 -22.44 -9.67
N THR A 75 4.96 -21.62 -9.33
CA THR A 75 3.67 -21.62 -10.05
C THR A 75 3.81 -21.10 -11.49
N ASN A 76 4.81 -20.24 -11.75
CA ASN A 76 5.00 -19.60 -13.04
C ASN A 76 6.39 -19.93 -13.64
N PRO A 77 6.57 -21.08 -14.32
CA PRO A 77 7.87 -21.49 -14.85
C PRO A 77 8.43 -20.53 -15.89
N TYR A 78 7.57 -19.81 -16.62
CA TYR A 78 7.97 -18.78 -17.57
C TYR A 78 8.64 -17.58 -16.90
N LEU A 79 8.17 -17.19 -15.71
CA LEU A 79 8.77 -16.11 -14.92
C LEU A 79 10.14 -16.49 -14.40
N LEU A 80 10.27 -17.73 -13.91
CA LEU A 80 11.56 -18.27 -13.50
C LEU A 80 12.55 -18.31 -14.67
N PHE A 81 12.11 -18.76 -15.85
CA PHE A 81 12.93 -18.75 -17.06
C PHE A 81 13.35 -17.33 -17.47
N ALA A 82 12.43 -16.36 -17.43
CA ALA A 82 12.73 -14.97 -17.78
C ALA A 82 13.78 -14.35 -16.84
N ILE A 83 13.68 -14.61 -15.53
CA ILE A 83 14.64 -14.14 -14.54
C ILE A 83 16.02 -14.78 -14.78
N ILE A 84 16.08 -16.10 -15.00
CA ILE A 84 17.34 -16.79 -15.29
C ILE A 84 17.96 -16.25 -16.58
N PHE A 85 17.18 -16.04 -17.64
CA PHE A 85 17.66 -15.50 -18.90
C PHE A 85 18.28 -14.11 -18.73
N ILE A 86 17.63 -13.21 -17.99
CA ILE A 86 18.15 -11.86 -17.71
C ILE A 86 19.41 -11.94 -16.83
N MET A 87 19.40 -12.74 -15.77
CA MET A 87 20.56 -12.92 -14.88
C MET A 87 21.77 -13.48 -15.63
N PHE A 88 21.55 -14.50 -16.45
CA PHE A 88 22.58 -15.10 -17.29
C PHE A 88 23.08 -14.11 -18.35
N GLY A 89 22.17 -13.40 -19.02
CA GLY A 89 22.51 -12.38 -20.01
C GLY A 89 23.35 -11.24 -19.42
N LEU A 90 22.96 -10.71 -18.26
CA LEU A 90 23.73 -9.68 -17.54
C LEU A 90 25.09 -10.21 -17.06
N HIS A 91 25.13 -11.44 -16.52
CA HIS A 91 26.39 -12.06 -16.10
C HIS A 91 27.35 -12.26 -17.28
N PHE A 92 26.82 -12.72 -18.42
CA PHE A 92 27.56 -12.89 -19.65
C PHE A 92 28.14 -11.56 -20.16
N ILE A 93 27.33 -10.49 -20.18
CA ILE A 93 27.80 -9.15 -20.59
C ILE A 93 28.85 -8.58 -19.64
N ARG A 94 28.71 -8.81 -18.32
CA ARG A 94 29.68 -8.34 -17.31
C ARG A 94 31.02 -9.06 -17.38
N LYS A 95 31.04 -10.29 -17.87
CA LYS A 95 32.28 -11.07 -18.03
C LYS A 95 33.12 -10.59 -19.22
N MET A 96 32.57 -9.79 -20.13
CA MET A 96 33.29 -9.27 -21.28
C MET A 96 34.08 -7.99 -20.95
N PRO A 97 35.35 -7.88 -21.40
CA PRO A 97 36.13 -6.66 -21.27
C PRO A 97 35.46 -5.50 -22.04
N PRO A 98 35.41 -4.27 -21.48
CA PRO A 98 34.87 -3.10 -22.19
C PRO A 98 35.61 -2.78 -23.49
N ASP A 99 36.90 -3.13 -23.53
CA ASP A 99 37.84 -2.75 -24.59
C ASP A 99 37.91 -3.77 -25.75
N GLN A 100 37.17 -4.88 -25.65
CA GLN A 100 37.12 -5.90 -26.70
C GLN A 100 35.66 -6.10 -27.14
N PRO A 101 35.24 -5.47 -28.26
CA PRO A 101 33.91 -5.72 -28.78
C PRO A 101 33.79 -7.18 -29.23
N LEU A 102 32.66 -7.81 -28.95
CA LEU A 102 32.41 -9.18 -29.33
C LEU A 102 32.33 -9.28 -30.85
N VAL A 103 33.28 -9.98 -31.47
CA VAL A 103 33.22 -10.26 -32.89
C VAL A 103 32.43 -11.55 -33.10
N PHE A 104 31.18 -11.43 -33.53
CA PHE A 104 30.35 -12.56 -33.92
C PHE A 104 30.42 -12.69 -35.45
N GLY A 105 31.35 -13.51 -35.94
CA GLY A 105 31.61 -13.65 -37.37
C GLY A 105 32.15 -12.35 -37.99
N GLN A 106 31.31 -11.65 -38.76
CA GLN A 106 31.66 -10.38 -39.42
C GLN A 106 31.13 -9.14 -38.67
N TYR A 107 30.38 -9.32 -37.58
CA TYR A 107 29.74 -8.22 -36.85
C TYR A 107 30.46 -7.95 -35.53
N VAL A 108 30.85 -6.68 -35.34
CA VAL A 108 31.48 -6.18 -34.11
C VAL A 108 30.37 -5.67 -33.18
N LEU A 109 29.97 -6.50 -32.22
CA LEU A 109 28.95 -6.17 -31.23
C LEU A 109 29.58 -5.43 -30.06
N THR A 110 29.22 -4.16 -29.93
CA THR A 110 29.63 -3.33 -28.78
C THR A 110 28.80 -3.69 -27.54
N GLN A 111 29.36 -3.54 -26.34
CA GLN A 111 28.68 -3.88 -25.09
C GLN A 111 27.29 -3.22 -24.92
N LYS A 112 27.14 -1.98 -25.41
CA LYS A 112 25.84 -1.27 -25.47
C LYS A 112 24.81 -2.01 -26.32
N GLN A 113 25.21 -2.54 -27.48
CA GLN A 113 24.31 -3.28 -28.36
C GLN A 113 23.88 -4.62 -27.74
N LEU A 114 24.75 -5.24 -26.95
CA LEU A 114 24.44 -6.48 -26.24
C LEU A 114 23.41 -6.25 -25.12
N TYR A 115 23.54 -5.15 -24.37
CA TYR A 115 22.50 -4.72 -23.40
C TYR A 115 21.18 -4.38 -24.10
N THR A 116 21.22 -3.64 -25.21
CA THR A 116 20.00 -3.32 -25.98
C THR A 116 19.32 -4.58 -26.51
N GLY A 117 20.09 -5.54 -27.03
CA GLY A 117 19.56 -6.84 -27.48
C GLY A 117 18.94 -7.64 -26.34
N LEU A 118 19.58 -7.66 -25.17
CA LEU A 118 19.03 -8.30 -23.97
C LEU A 118 17.70 -7.66 -23.57
N ILE A 119 17.59 -6.33 -23.60
CA ILE A 119 16.35 -5.61 -23.28
C ILE A 119 15.24 -5.96 -24.30
N ILE A 120 15.54 -5.90 -25.59
CA ILE A 120 14.59 -6.20 -26.67
C ILE A 120 14.01 -7.61 -26.54
N ILE A 121 14.82 -8.60 -26.16
CA ILE A 121 14.36 -9.99 -25.96
C ILE A 121 13.65 -10.15 -24.61
N SER A 122 14.13 -9.47 -23.57
CA SER A 122 13.56 -9.58 -22.22
C SER A 122 12.15 -9.00 -22.12
N ILE A 123 11.82 -7.92 -22.85
CA ILE A 123 10.50 -7.28 -22.75
C ILE A 123 9.37 -8.23 -23.17
N PRO A 124 9.39 -8.84 -24.37
CA PRO A 124 8.40 -9.86 -24.75
C PRO A 124 8.38 -11.04 -23.79
N LEU A 125 9.55 -11.47 -23.31
CA LEU A 125 9.65 -12.61 -22.40
C LEU A 125 8.97 -12.32 -21.05
N LEU A 126 9.16 -11.11 -20.50
CA LEU A 126 8.50 -10.65 -19.27
C LEU A 126 7.00 -10.42 -19.44
N TRP A 127 6.56 -10.07 -20.65
CA TRP A 127 5.15 -9.97 -20.99
C TRP A 127 4.48 -11.36 -20.94
N ILE A 128 5.07 -12.35 -21.60
CA ILE A 128 4.59 -13.74 -21.61
C ILE A 128 4.61 -14.32 -20.19
N SER A 129 5.62 -13.99 -19.41
CA SER A 129 5.72 -14.46 -18.02
C SER A 129 4.73 -13.79 -17.06
N SER A 130 3.85 -12.90 -17.55
CA SER A 130 2.84 -12.23 -16.74
C SER A 130 3.41 -11.55 -15.49
N LEU A 131 4.56 -10.87 -15.63
CA LEU A 131 5.28 -10.25 -14.51
C LEU A 131 4.37 -9.31 -13.70
N GLY A 132 3.53 -8.52 -14.37
CA GLY A 132 2.60 -7.59 -13.72
C GLY A 132 1.59 -8.27 -12.79
N SER A 133 0.99 -9.39 -13.23
CA SER A 133 0.07 -10.16 -12.38
C SER A 133 0.79 -10.78 -11.18
N THR A 134 2.03 -11.24 -11.38
CA THR A 134 2.84 -11.84 -10.31
C THR A 134 3.17 -10.81 -9.22
N ILE A 135 3.59 -9.60 -9.60
CA ILE A 135 3.85 -8.51 -8.64
C ILE A 135 2.56 -8.15 -7.88
N PHE A 136 1.45 -8.03 -8.61
CA PHE A 136 0.15 -7.77 -7.98
C PHE A 136 -0.21 -8.84 -6.94
N TRP A 137 -0.03 -10.12 -7.27
CA TRP A 137 -0.32 -11.22 -6.34
C TRP A 137 0.63 -11.25 -5.15
N ILE A 138 1.92 -11.01 -5.33
CA ILE A 138 2.87 -10.96 -4.22
C ILE A 138 2.50 -9.83 -3.25
N VAL A 139 2.25 -8.62 -3.76
CA VAL A 139 1.91 -7.45 -2.91
C VAL A 139 0.52 -7.62 -2.29
N GLY A 140 -0.46 -8.04 -3.09
CA GLY A 140 -1.84 -8.22 -2.64
C GLY A 140 -1.99 -9.35 -1.62
N ALA A 141 -1.44 -10.53 -1.89
CA ALA A 141 -1.55 -11.69 -1.01
C ALA A 141 -0.72 -11.52 0.27
N SER A 142 0.48 -10.94 0.18
CA SER A 142 1.27 -10.63 1.39
C SER A 142 0.57 -9.55 2.21
N GLY A 143 0.05 -8.50 1.59
CA GLY A 143 -0.68 -7.44 2.27
C GLY A 143 -1.91 -7.97 3.00
N THR A 144 -2.75 -8.79 2.35
CA THR A 144 -3.93 -9.36 3.00
C THR A 144 -3.59 -10.35 4.12
N LEU A 145 -2.54 -11.17 3.95
CA LEU A 145 -2.10 -12.08 5.01
C LEU A 145 -1.52 -11.34 6.21
N ILE A 146 -0.63 -10.36 5.98
CA ILE A 146 0.03 -9.62 7.05
C ILE A 146 -0.96 -8.71 7.77
N LEU A 147 -1.74 -7.91 7.02
CA LEU A 147 -2.72 -7.01 7.62
C LEU A 147 -3.86 -7.78 8.27
N GLY A 148 -4.31 -8.89 7.65
CA GLY A 148 -5.29 -9.79 8.25
C GLY A 148 -4.77 -10.35 9.57
N HIS A 149 -3.58 -10.95 9.58
CA HIS A 149 -3.00 -11.51 10.80
C HIS A 149 -2.75 -10.44 11.87
N ALA A 150 -2.22 -9.27 11.50
CA ALA A 150 -1.93 -8.18 12.42
C ALA A 150 -3.18 -7.47 12.96
N ALA A 151 -4.30 -7.50 12.23
CA ALA A 151 -5.58 -6.92 12.67
C ALA A 151 -6.33 -7.82 13.65
N PHE A 152 -6.16 -9.15 13.57
CA PHE A 152 -6.77 -10.10 14.51
C PHE A 152 -5.93 -10.34 15.77
N LEU A 153 -4.67 -9.90 15.80
CA LEU A 153 -3.80 -10.02 16.96
C LEU A 153 -3.91 -8.80 17.86
N GLU A 154 -4.56 -9.00 19.01
CA GLU A 154 -4.57 -8.03 20.09
C GLU A 154 -3.16 -7.95 20.70
N PRO A 155 -2.58 -6.75 20.86
CA PRO A 155 -1.25 -6.63 21.44
C PRO A 155 -1.25 -7.20 22.86
N GLY A 156 -0.28 -8.08 23.14
CA GLY A 156 -0.16 -8.74 24.44
C GLY A 156 0.05 -7.75 25.59
N VAL A 157 -0.28 -8.17 26.81
CA VAL A 157 -0.20 -7.35 28.05
C VAL A 157 1.16 -6.66 28.26
N ASP A 158 2.21 -7.18 27.66
CA ASP A 158 3.59 -6.64 27.63
C ASP A 158 3.66 -5.21 27.05
N SER A 159 2.80 -4.87 26.09
CA SER A 159 2.73 -3.49 25.56
C SER A 159 2.15 -2.49 26.58
N GLY A 160 1.28 -2.97 27.47
CA GLY A 160 0.76 -2.19 28.60
C GLY A 160 1.83 -1.92 29.65
N PHE A 161 2.74 -2.87 29.89
CA PHE A 161 3.86 -2.68 30.81
C PHE A 161 4.96 -1.78 30.22
N ALA A 162 5.28 -1.91 28.93
CA ALA A 162 6.25 -1.04 28.26
C ALA A 162 5.81 0.44 28.24
N SER A 163 4.53 0.71 27.97
CA SER A 163 3.97 2.06 28.01
C SER A 163 3.89 2.65 29.42
N THR A 164 3.77 1.82 30.46
CA THR A 164 3.79 2.28 31.86
C THR A 164 5.21 2.52 32.35
N ALA A 165 6.20 1.73 31.90
CA ALA A 165 7.60 1.87 32.27
C ALA A 165 8.25 3.16 31.69
N ASP A 166 7.82 3.62 30.51
CA ASP A 166 8.26 4.90 29.92
C ASP A 166 7.61 6.13 30.59
N GLN A 167 6.68 5.95 31.53
CA GLN A 167 6.00 7.02 32.27
C GLN A 167 6.48 7.17 33.73
N VAL A 168 7.54 6.45 34.12
CA VAL A 168 8.20 6.54 35.43
C VAL A 168 9.63 7.00 35.25
#